data_AF-A0A2N1U2F4-F1
#
_entry.id   AF-A0A2N1U2F4-F1
#
_cell.length_a   1.000
_cell.length_b   1.000
_cell.length_c   1.000
_cell.angle_alpha   90.00
_cell.angle_beta   90.00
_cell.angle_gamma   90.00
#
_symmetry.space_group_name_H-M   'P 1'
#
loop_
_entity.id
_entity.type
_entity.pdbx_description
1 polymer ?
#
loop_
_entity_poly.entity_id
_entity_poly.type
_entity_poly.pdbx_seq_one_letter_code
_entity_poly.pdbx_strand_id
1 'polypeptide(L)'
;MKRFFVALMVCCLFSGNPGYVLAESVDIYFGPEGGFSRVNHSRVLRFSDGSTKPATLANSLMHRIDQLEAGSTVKIAMYSMSDYQTLDFWLKATADKQLSCKLLLCGVSTWSASSRDRIAKAIEKADLAAKEAGKPFDFQLAAVTAEAMQRNGREHTLEDGKVIFGTMHEKFGIFYRPGNPVPHSSFNGSANISTTSDKIYAENRVFFNDQPAVARQFAEEFARLWNEYSEIVYGRWLPEKYIETSHVPGYVRIVFNSEPVDELLLTRIDSELINLIHRVEASGSLDLAMFSLTRLELAEAILKSAERNPGARFRLLLDHAQLDDGDPLQSKMAPWLEQKAAELGIKNIQVRYRFRRNAYGFSSEEKKPILISYLSLFFHHKNVTVNDKEMAIGSYNWSNSAEFLNFENVMFFNTFYKDHQKVISSFKAEFETLWNSRMPSEVTSPRKGVPQTVTLAEGKALHQQLLKTLGKEANYKVLATLDREAFKTFDQIVEETGLGAARVKQSIRALEADKFLVKWTKDGVEGYSQAD
;
A
#
# COMPACT_ATOMS: atom_id res chain seq x y z
N MET A 1 14.86 -44.44 67.90
CA MET A 1 13.41 -44.13 68.00
C MET A 1 13.23 -42.62 68.14
N LYS A 2 12.21 -42.07 67.47
CA LYS A 2 11.74 -40.66 67.43
C LYS A 2 12.36 -39.78 66.34
N ARG A 3 11.58 -39.63 65.25
CA ARG A 3 11.73 -38.66 64.16
C ARG A 3 11.30 -37.28 64.64
N PHE A 4 12.06 -36.24 64.27
CA PHE A 4 11.70 -34.83 64.42
C PHE A 4 10.84 -34.39 63.21
N PHE A 5 9.68 -33.80 63.48
CA PHE A 5 8.89 -33.06 62.52
C PHE A 5 9.21 -31.56 62.69
N VAL A 6 9.69 -30.92 61.62
CA VAL A 6 9.78 -29.46 61.52
C VAL A 6 8.66 -29.03 60.58
N ALA A 7 7.71 -28.27 61.11
CA ALA A 7 6.67 -27.62 60.33
C ALA A 7 7.23 -26.33 59.71
N LEU A 8 7.27 -26.26 58.38
CA LEU A 8 7.60 -25.04 57.65
C LEU A 8 6.30 -24.26 57.39
N MET A 9 6.18 -23.09 58.02
CA MET A 9 5.08 -22.16 57.81
C MET A 9 5.38 -21.37 56.52
N VAL A 10 4.61 -21.61 55.46
CA VAL A 10 4.71 -20.85 54.20
C VAL A 10 3.88 -19.58 54.32
N CYS A 11 4.55 -18.44 54.42
CA CYS A 11 3.93 -17.13 54.26
C CYS A 11 3.63 -16.89 52.77
N CYS A 12 2.35 -16.86 52.40
CA CYS A 12 1.89 -16.38 51.11
C CYS A 12 2.03 -14.85 51.06
N LEU A 13 3.13 -14.36 50.47
CA LEU A 13 3.22 -12.99 49.98
C LEU A 13 2.38 -12.88 48.71
N PHE A 14 1.31 -12.07 48.77
CA PHE A 14 0.59 -11.61 47.60
C PHE A 14 1.52 -10.76 46.74
N SER A 15 2.10 -11.37 45.70
CA SER A 15 2.73 -10.63 44.61
C SER A 15 1.65 -9.94 43.79
N GLY A 16 1.70 -8.62 43.73
CA GLY A 16 0.87 -7.81 42.84
C GLY A 16 0.99 -8.26 41.39
N ASN A 17 -0.08 -8.05 40.63
CA ASN A 17 -0.15 -8.28 39.18
C ASN A 17 1.12 -7.72 38.52
N PRO A 18 1.97 -8.55 37.88
CA PRO A 18 2.99 -8.02 37.01
C PRO A 18 2.23 -7.35 35.87
N GLY A 19 2.40 -6.04 35.73
CA GLY A 19 1.95 -5.33 34.54
C GLY A 19 2.44 -6.11 33.33
N TYR A 20 1.53 -6.53 32.46
CA TYR A 20 1.86 -7.21 31.23
C TYR A 20 2.81 -6.32 30.44
N VAL A 21 4.11 -6.59 30.50
CA VAL A 21 5.07 -6.08 29.53
C VAL A 21 4.67 -6.77 28.24
N LEU A 22 3.96 -6.05 27.37
CA LEU A 22 3.68 -6.52 26.03
C LEU A 22 5.02 -6.83 25.37
N ALA A 23 5.18 -8.07 24.93
CA ALA A 23 6.42 -8.50 24.29
C ALA A 23 6.56 -7.78 22.95
N GLU A 24 7.77 -7.28 22.67
CA GLU A 24 8.08 -6.69 21.37
C GLU A 24 7.68 -7.63 20.24
N SER A 25 7.02 -7.08 19.22
CA SER A 25 6.57 -7.84 18.06
C SER A 25 6.51 -6.98 16.80
N VAL A 26 6.65 -7.65 15.65
CA VAL A 26 6.43 -7.05 14.33
C VAL A 26 5.30 -7.80 13.63
N ASP A 27 4.34 -7.05 13.10
CA ASP A 27 3.17 -7.56 12.38
C ASP A 27 2.99 -6.84 11.06
N ILE A 28 2.68 -7.56 10.00
CA ILE A 28 2.32 -6.98 8.69
C ILE A 28 0.86 -7.30 8.35
N TYR A 29 0.17 -6.34 7.75
CA TYR A 29 -1.21 -6.42 7.30
C TYR A 29 -1.29 -6.02 5.84
N PHE A 30 -2.30 -6.54 5.13
CA PHE A 30 -2.39 -6.44 3.68
C PHE A 30 -3.77 -5.98 3.21
N GLY A 31 -3.77 -5.28 2.08
CA GLY A 31 -4.95 -5.05 1.26
C GLY A 31 -4.89 -5.91 -0.01
N PRO A 32 -6.03 -6.13 -0.68
CA PRO A 32 -7.38 -5.80 -0.22
C PRO A 32 -7.86 -6.78 0.88
N GLU A 33 -8.62 -6.23 1.84
CA GLU A 33 -9.34 -6.86 2.96
C GLU A 33 -8.60 -8.03 3.66
N GLY A 34 -7.31 -7.83 3.97
CA GLY A 34 -6.48 -8.80 4.70
C GLY A 34 -5.44 -9.53 3.84
N GLY A 35 -5.43 -9.30 2.53
CA GLY A 35 -4.48 -9.88 1.58
C GLY A 35 -5.06 -11.03 0.76
N PHE A 36 -4.32 -11.46 -0.25
CA PHE A 36 -4.70 -12.53 -1.16
C PHE A 36 -4.42 -13.92 -0.59
N SER A 37 -3.36 -14.06 0.21
CA SER A 37 -3.00 -15.37 0.75
C SER A 37 -3.95 -15.76 1.88
N ARG A 38 -4.32 -17.04 1.91
CA ARG A 38 -5.23 -17.58 2.93
C ARG A 38 -4.73 -17.33 4.36
N VAL A 39 -3.41 -17.42 4.58
CA VAL A 39 -2.80 -17.24 5.91
C VAL A 39 -2.92 -15.80 6.40
N ASN A 40 -2.85 -14.81 5.50
CA ASN A 40 -3.02 -13.41 5.87
C ASN A 40 -4.50 -13.04 5.97
N HIS A 41 -5.30 -13.42 4.98
CA HIS A 41 -6.73 -13.10 4.88
C HIS A 41 -7.56 -13.64 6.05
N SER A 42 -7.20 -14.81 6.59
CA SER A 42 -7.94 -15.45 7.69
C SER A 42 -7.65 -14.87 9.08
N ARG A 43 -6.72 -13.91 9.20
CA ARG A 43 -6.37 -13.32 10.48
C ARG A 43 -7.48 -12.41 11.00
N VAL A 44 -7.60 -12.36 12.32
CA VAL A 44 -8.56 -11.52 13.03
C VAL A 44 -7.88 -10.72 14.15
N LEU A 45 -8.51 -9.61 14.52
CA LEU A 45 -8.09 -8.71 15.58
C LEU A 45 -9.19 -8.63 16.64
N ARG A 46 -8.80 -8.66 17.91
CA ARG A 46 -9.73 -8.58 19.05
C ARG A 46 -9.65 -7.20 19.68
N PHE A 47 -10.77 -6.49 19.69
CA PHE A 47 -10.88 -5.14 20.24
C PHE A 47 -11.24 -5.17 21.73
N SER A 48 -11.03 -4.04 22.40
CA SER A 48 -11.27 -3.81 23.82
C SER A 48 -12.75 -3.93 24.20
N ASP A 49 -13.66 -3.65 23.26
CA ASP A 49 -15.10 -3.87 23.39
C ASP A 49 -15.51 -5.36 23.31
N GLY A 50 -14.55 -6.27 23.12
CA GLY A 50 -14.76 -7.70 22.97
C GLY A 50 -15.10 -8.14 21.54
N SER A 51 -15.29 -7.21 20.61
CA SER A 51 -15.55 -7.53 19.21
C SER A 51 -14.32 -8.13 18.53
N THR A 52 -14.56 -8.95 17.51
CA THR A 52 -13.52 -9.53 16.66
C THR A 52 -13.76 -9.07 15.23
N LYS A 53 -12.73 -8.53 14.58
CA LYS A 53 -12.81 -8.03 13.19
C LYS A 53 -11.71 -8.64 12.32
N PRO A 54 -11.91 -8.78 10.99
CA PRO A 54 -10.84 -9.21 10.09
C PRO A 54 -9.62 -8.29 10.18
N ALA A 55 -8.43 -8.86 10.04
CA ALA A 55 -7.15 -8.14 10.16
C ALA A 55 -6.80 -7.35 8.87
N THR A 56 -7.65 -6.39 8.51
CA THR A 56 -7.46 -5.53 7.34
C THR A 56 -6.52 -4.36 7.63
N LEU A 57 -6.20 -3.55 6.61
CA LEU A 57 -5.37 -2.35 6.78
C LEU A 57 -6.08 -1.31 7.67
N ALA A 58 -7.38 -1.08 7.46
CA ALA A 58 -8.17 -0.17 8.28
C ALA A 58 -8.31 -0.70 9.72
N ASN A 59 -8.71 -1.97 9.88
CA ASN A 59 -8.93 -2.57 11.20
C ASN A 59 -7.66 -2.67 12.03
N SER A 60 -6.49 -2.90 11.43
CA SER A 60 -5.22 -2.91 12.17
C SER A 60 -4.85 -1.55 12.76
N LEU A 61 -5.11 -0.45 12.07
CA LEU A 61 -4.90 0.89 12.62
C LEU A 61 -5.92 1.23 13.72
N MET A 62 -7.21 0.93 13.50
CA MET A 62 -8.22 1.10 14.54
C MET A 62 -7.90 0.26 15.78
N HIS A 63 -7.47 -0.99 15.62
CA HIS A 63 -7.04 -1.86 16.71
C HIS A 63 -5.86 -1.27 17.47
N ARG A 64 -4.89 -0.67 16.77
CA ARG A 64 -3.77 0.00 17.44
C ARG A 64 -4.23 1.18 18.30
N ILE A 65 -5.12 2.02 17.78
CA ILE A 65 -5.69 3.16 18.53
C ILE A 65 -6.55 2.66 19.71
N ASP A 66 -7.28 1.57 19.52
CA ASP A 66 -8.07 0.90 20.55
C ASP A 66 -7.22 0.37 21.72
N GLN A 67 -5.96 0.02 21.48
CA GLN A 67 -5.04 -0.45 22.51
C GLN A 67 -4.29 0.66 23.25
N LEU A 68 -4.41 1.93 22.82
CA LEU A 68 -3.71 3.04 23.48
C LEU A 68 -4.28 3.32 24.87
N GLU A 69 -3.38 3.67 25.78
CA GLU A 69 -3.71 4.16 27.13
C GLU A 69 -4.31 5.58 27.06
N ALA A 70 -5.05 5.96 28.10
CA ALA A 70 -5.56 7.32 28.20
C ALA A 70 -4.40 8.32 28.38
N GLY A 71 -4.38 9.41 27.62
CA GLY A 71 -3.31 10.40 27.60
C GLY A 71 -2.15 10.09 26.64
N SER A 72 -2.25 9.02 25.84
CA SER A 72 -1.25 8.69 24.81
C SER A 72 -1.17 9.76 23.71
N THR A 73 -0.01 9.83 23.04
CA THR A 73 0.16 10.68 21.84
C THR A 73 0.19 9.83 20.58
N VAL A 74 -0.49 10.29 19.53
CA VAL A 74 -0.55 9.67 18.21
C VAL A 74 -0.11 10.68 17.17
N LYS A 75 0.88 10.33 16.35
CA LYS A 75 1.35 11.16 15.23
C LYS A 75 1.31 10.33 13.96
N ILE A 76 0.70 10.82 12.89
CA ILE A 76 0.60 10.11 11.62
C ILE A 76 0.98 11.04 10.49
N ALA A 77 1.93 10.62 9.65
CA ALA A 77 2.24 11.23 8.36
C ALA A 77 1.66 10.33 7.25
N MET A 78 0.82 10.90 6.41
CA MET A 78 0.06 10.14 5.43
C MET A 78 -0.11 10.89 4.13
N TYR A 79 0.38 10.33 3.02
CA TYR A 79 0.19 10.92 1.69
C TYR A 79 -1.28 11.28 1.40
N SER A 80 -2.21 10.37 1.66
CA SER A 80 -3.64 10.65 1.49
C SER A 80 -4.51 9.88 2.49
N MET A 81 -5.64 10.46 2.84
CA MET A 81 -6.64 9.84 3.70
C MET A 81 -8.04 10.02 3.09
N SER A 82 -8.81 8.94 3.02
CA SER A 82 -10.22 8.93 2.56
C SER A 82 -11.07 7.86 3.23
N ASP A 83 -10.51 7.12 4.19
CA ASP A 83 -11.28 6.24 5.07
C ASP A 83 -11.78 7.03 6.28
N TYR A 84 -13.00 7.53 6.17
CA TYR A 84 -13.63 8.30 7.24
C TYR A 84 -14.10 7.44 8.41
N GLN A 85 -14.28 6.12 8.24
CA GLN A 85 -14.60 5.24 9.36
C GLN A 85 -13.42 5.17 10.33
N THR A 86 -12.20 5.02 9.80
CA THR A 86 -10.98 5.09 10.60
C THR A 86 -10.79 6.49 11.22
N LEU A 87 -11.12 7.57 10.49
CA LEU A 87 -11.10 8.94 11.05
C LEU A 87 -12.04 9.07 12.24
N ASP A 88 -13.31 8.70 12.07
CA ASP A 88 -14.34 8.82 13.11
C ASP A 88 -13.96 8.02 14.35
N PHE A 89 -13.41 6.82 14.16
CA PHE A 89 -12.88 6.00 15.25
C PHE A 89 -11.75 6.73 16.01
N TRP A 90 -10.82 7.33 15.27
CA TRP A 90 -9.70 8.07 15.87
C TRP A 90 -10.18 9.32 16.62
N LEU A 91 -11.05 10.14 16.03
CA LEU A 91 -11.61 11.35 16.66
C LEU A 91 -12.37 11.01 17.94
N LYS A 92 -13.15 9.92 17.94
CA LYS A 92 -13.83 9.44 19.14
C LYS A 92 -12.82 9.03 20.21
N ALA A 93 -11.78 8.28 19.83
CA ALA A 93 -10.72 7.88 20.75
C ALA A 93 -9.95 9.09 21.31
N THR A 94 -9.74 10.15 20.52
CA THR A 94 -9.14 11.41 20.98
C THR A 94 -9.90 11.98 22.18
N ALA A 95 -11.23 12.09 22.09
CA ALA A 95 -12.04 12.61 23.18
C ALA A 95 -12.13 11.65 24.38
N ASP A 96 -12.38 10.35 24.13
CA ASP A 96 -12.65 9.39 25.20
C ASP A 96 -11.40 8.99 25.98
N LYS A 97 -10.26 8.90 25.29
CA LYS A 97 -8.97 8.54 25.89
C LYS A 97 -8.08 9.76 26.10
N GLN A 98 -8.55 10.97 25.83
CA GLN A 98 -7.77 12.20 26.00
C GLN A 98 -6.43 12.14 25.24
N LEU A 99 -6.46 11.63 24.01
CA LEU A 99 -5.24 11.47 23.20
C LEU A 99 -4.77 12.84 22.71
N SER A 100 -3.45 13.01 22.60
CA SER A 100 -2.84 14.11 21.85
C SER A 100 -2.53 13.66 20.43
N CYS A 101 -3.15 14.28 19.42
CA CYS A 101 -3.14 13.77 18.05
C CYS A 101 -2.57 14.77 17.05
N LYS A 102 -1.64 14.31 16.20
CA LYS A 102 -1.15 15.07 15.04
C LYS A 102 -1.33 14.27 13.77
N LEU A 103 -1.99 14.86 12.79
CA LEU A 103 -2.11 14.32 11.44
C LEU A 103 -1.39 15.25 10.46
N LEU A 104 -0.45 14.71 9.70
CA LEU A 104 0.22 15.37 8.61
C LEU A 104 -0.21 14.73 7.29
N LEU A 105 -0.73 15.55 6.37
CA LEU A 105 -1.16 15.11 5.04
C LEU A 105 -0.29 15.69 3.92
N CYS A 106 -0.30 15.09 2.74
CA CYS A 106 0.26 15.75 1.56
C CYS A 106 -0.71 16.86 1.08
N GLY A 107 -0.23 18.10 1.05
CA GLY A 107 -0.95 19.28 0.58
C GLY A 107 -0.73 19.59 -0.91
N VAL A 108 0.35 19.06 -1.51
CA VAL A 108 0.79 19.37 -2.88
C VAL A 108 -0.20 18.86 -3.95
N SER A 109 -0.76 17.68 -3.76
CA SER A 109 -1.70 17.10 -4.72
C SER A 109 -3.06 17.81 -4.68
N THR A 110 -3.52 18.29 -5.83
CA THR A 110 -4.79 19.03 -5.96
C THR A 110 -6.01 18.14 -5.76
N TRP A 111 -5.95 16.89 -6.22
CA TRP A 111 -7.05 15.93 -6.11
C TRP A 111 -7.40 15.55 -4.65
N SER A 112 -6.44 15.66 -3.72
CA SER A 112 -6.66 15.36 -2.30
C SER A 112 -7.15 16.56 -1.49
N ALA A 113 -7.20 17.76 -2.08
CA ALA A 113 -7.64 18.99 -1.40
C ALA A 113 -9.02 18.86 -0.76
N SER A 114 -9.99 18.37 -1.53
CA SER A 114 -11.37 18.16 -1.02
C SER A 114 -11.44 17.18 0.14
N SER A 115 -10.54 16.19 0.18
CA SER A 115 -10.49 15.25 1.31
C SER A 115 -9.91 15.93 2.55
N ARG A 116 -8.85 16.74 2.40
CA ARG A 116 -8.27 17.51 3.51
C ARG A 116 -9.29 18.45 4.14
N ASP A 117 -10.06 19.16 3.32
CA ASP A 117 -11.13 20.06 3.79
C ASP A 117 -12.20 19.30 4.59
N ARG A 118 -12.59 18.11 4.13
CA ARG A 118 -13.54 17.25 4.85
C ARG A 118 -12.98 16.77 6.18
N ILE A 119 -11.69 16.39 6.21
CA ILE A 119 -11.00 15.97 7.43
C ILE A 119 -10.96 17.13 8.44
N ALA A 120 -10.57 18.33 8.01
CA ALA A 120 -10.55 19.53 8.86
C ALA A 120 -11.92 19.81 9.47
N LYS A 121 -13.00 19.77 8.67
CA LYS A 121 -14.38 19.95 9.14
C LYS A 121 -14.82 18.84 10.11
N ALA A 122 -14.40 17.60 9.89
CA ALA A 122 -14.70 16.50 10.79
C ALA A 122 -14.01 16.67 12.15
N ILE A 123 -12.74 17.12 12.15
CA ILE A 123 -11.99 17.46 13.37
C ILE A 123 -12.69 18.60 14.12
N GLU A 124 -13.02 19.70 13.42
CA GLU A 124 -13.73 20.85 14.02
C GLU A 124 -15.05 20.44 14.66
N LYS A 125 -15.85 19.61 13.97
CA LYS A 125 -17.11 19.09 14.51
C LYS A 125 -16.88 18.23 15.77
N ALA A 126 -15.85 17.39 15.78
CA ALA A 126 -15.52 16.55 16.93
C ALA A 126 -15.03 17.38 18.12
N ASP A 127 -14.24 18.44 17.88
CA ASP A 127 -13.78 19.39 18.89
C ASP A 127 -14.97 20.11 19.56
N LEU A 128 -15.89 20.65 18.75
CA LEU A 128 -17.11 21.28 19.26
C LEU A 128 -17.95 20.33 20.12
N ALA A 129 -18.16 19.09 19.64
CA ALA A 129 -18.90 18.08 20.39
C ALA A 129 -18.20 17.68 21.71
N ALA A 130 -16.87 17.59 21.71
CA ALA A 130 -16.10 17.32 22.92
C ALA A 130 -16.22 18.48 23.92
N LYS A 131 -16.14 19.72 23.44
CA LYS A 131 -16.32 20.94 24.25
C LYS A 131 -17.71 21.01 24.89
N GLU A 132 -18.78 20.73 24.13
CA GLU A 132 -20.15 20.66 24.64
C GLU A 132 -20.31 19.56 25.71
N ALA A 133 -19.59 18.44 25.56
CA ALA A 133 -19.56 17.35 26.52
C ALA A 133 -18.59 17.58 27.71
N GLY A 134 -17.90 18.72 27.77
CA GLY A 134 -16.90 19.00 28.81
C GLY A 134 -15.67 18.07 28.77
N LYS A 135 -15.37 17.48 27.61
CA LYS A 135 -14.23 16.58 27.38
C LYS A 135 -13.06 17.35 26.76
N PRO A 136 -11.79 17.01 27.11
CA PRO A 136 -10.64 17.54 26.41
C PRO A 136 -10.57 16.97 24.98
N PHE A 137 -10.05 17.78 24.06
CA PHE A 137 -9.82 17.40 22.69
C PHE A 137 -8.53 18.06 22.18
N ASP A 138 -7.51 17.26 21.86
CA ASP A 138 -6.22 17.75 21.38
C ASP A 138 -5.90 17.10 20.03
N PHE A 139 -6.19 17.82 18.95
CA PHE A 139 -5.96 17.38 17.59
C PHE A 139 -5.39 18.51 16.74
N GLN A 140 -4.29 18.23 16.03
CA GLN A 140 -3.72 19.13 15.03
C GLN A 140 -3.71 18.46 13.65
N LEU A 141 -3.97 19.26 12.62
CA LEU A 141 -3.84 18.88 11.22
C LEU A 141 -2.85 19.83 10.53
N ALA A 142 -1.87 19.28 9.85
CA ALA A 142 -0.96 20.03 8.99
C ALA A 142 -0.88 19.41 7.59
N ALA A 143 -0.35 20.15 6.63
CA ALA A 143 -0.13 19.66 5.27
C ALA A 143 1.22 20.11 4.69
N VAL A 144 1.91 19.19 3.99
CA VAL A 144 3.11 19.53 3.20
C VAL A 144 2.73 20.37 1.99
N THR A 145 3.36 21.52 1.79
CA THR A 145 2.97 22.49 0.75
C THR A 145 3.86 22.43 -0.50
N ALA A 146 3.34 22.88 -1.64
CA ALA A 146 4.12 22.90 -2.89
C ALA A 146 5.28 23.89 -2.80
N GLU A 147 5.04 25.02 -2.12
CA GLU A 147 6.01 26.06 -1.81
C GLU A 147 7.18 25.47 -0.99
N ALA A 148 6.89 24.61 -0.01
CA ALA A 148 7.94 23.95 0.74
C ALA A 148 8.74 22.94 -0.10
N MET A 149 8.10 22.20 -0.99
CA MET A 149 8.81 21.31 -1.92
C MET A 149 9.72 22.10 -2.86
N GLN A 150 9.23 23.20 -3.42
CA GLN A 150 10.00 24.11 -4.26
C GLN A 150 11.22 24.69 -3.53
N ARG A 151 11.04 25.23 -2.32
CA ARG A 151 12.14 25.80 -1.51
C ARG A 151 13.27 24.81 -1.26
N ASN A 152 12.99 23.51 -1.31
CA ASN A 152 13.94 22.45 -1.06
C ASN A 152 14.35 21.71 -2.34
N GLY A 153 14.18 22.33 -3.51
CA GLY A 153 14.66 21.80 -4.80
C GLY A 153 13.92 20.55 -5.27
N ARG A 154 12.73 20.27 -4.76
CA ARG A 154 11.91 19.09 -5.12
C ARG A 154 10.86 19.44 -6.16
N GLU A 155 11.31 20.06 -7.24
CA GLU A 155 10.50 20.39 -8.40
C GLU A 155 11.20 19.96 -9.70
N HIS A 156 10.43 19.82 -10.76
CA HIS A 156 10.95 19.52 -12.08
C HIS A 156 10.11 20.20 -13.14
N THR A 157 10.77 20.73 -14.17
CA THR A 157 10.09 21.34 -15.32
C THR A 157 10.01 20.33 -16.44
N LEU A 158 8.78 19.96 -16.82
CA LEU A 158 8.50 19.06 -17.94
C LEU A 158 8.85 19.70 -19.28
N GLU A 159 8.91 18.90 -20.34
CA GLU A 159 9.22 19.37 -21.71
C GLU A 159 8.25 20.44 -22.23
N ASP A 160 7.00 20.41 -21.78
CA ASP A 160 5.97 21.40 -22.11
C ASP A 160 6.06 22.70 -21.28
N GLY A 161 7.10 22.82 -20.43
CA GLY A 161 7.32 23.95 -19.53
C GLY A 161 6.52 23.90 -18.23
N LYS A 162 5.68 22.88 -18.02
CA LYS A 162 4.92 22.73 -16.78
C LYS A 162 5.84 22.33 -15.63
N VAL A 163 5.82 23.10 -14.56
CA VAL A 163 6.50 22.74 -13.31
C VAL A 163 5.64 21.73 -12.54
N ILE A 164 6.26 20.64 -12.11
CA ILE A 164 5.70 19.65 -11.21
C ILE A 164 6.49 19.65 -9.90
N PHE A 165 5.80 19.37 -8.81
CA PHE A 165 6.39 19.31 -7.47
C PHE A 165 6.35 17.87 -6.96
N GLY A 166 7.38 17.50 -6.20
CA GLY A 166 7.36 16.26 -5.42
C GLY A 166 6.22 16.26 -4.39
N THR A 167 5.94 15.09 -3.83
CA THR A 167 4.91 14.92 -2.79
C THR A 167 5.47 14.26 -1.54
N MET A 168 4.84 14.46 -0.38
CA MET A 168 5.12 13.63 0.81
C MET A 168 4.44 12.28 0.61
N HIS A 169 5.16 11.32 0.04
CA HIS A 169 4.63 10.04 -0.37
C HIS A 169 4.82 8.95 0.70
N GLU A 170 5.24 9.32 1.89
CA GLU A 170 5.37 8.40 3.01
C GLU A 170 4.01 8.11 3.68
N LYS A 171 3.94 6.94 4.33
CA LYS A 171 2.77 6.51 5.11
C LYS A 171 3.26 5.85 6.40
N PHE A 172 3.32 6.60 7.49
CA PHE A 172 3.76 6.07 8.77
C PHE A 172 3.03 6.72 9.95
N GLY A 173 3.13 6.08 11.11
CA GLY A 173 2.62 6.64 12.35
C GLY A 173 3.44 6.21 13.56
N ILE A 174 3.34 6.99 14.62
CA ILE A 174 4.15 6.89 15.84
C ILE A 174 3.23 7.04 17.04
N PHE A 175 3.48 6.21 18.06
CA PHE A 175 2.69 6.15 19.27
C PHE A 175 3.56 6.33 20.51
N TYR A 176 3.10 7.14 21.44
CA TYR A 176 3.75 7.42 22.72
C TYR A 176 2.84 6.98 23.87
N ARG A 177 3.46 6.46 24.94
CA ARG A 177 2.75 6.25 26.20
C ARG A 177 2.47 7.60 26.87
N PRO A 178 1.46 7.69 27.75
CA PRO A 178 1.12 8.94 28.43
C PRO A 178 2.33 9.53 29.16
N GLY A 179 2.63 10.81 28.89
CA GLY A 179 3.74 11.53 29.51
C GLY A 179 5.15 11.06 29.13
N ASN A 180 5.30 10.12 28.19
CA ASN A 180 6.61 9.61 27.78
C ASN A 180 7.14 10.37 26.57
N PRO A 181 8.35 10.99 26.63
CA PRO A 181 8.95 11.68 25.50
C PRO A 181 9.50 10.74 24.41
N VAL A 182 9.63 9.45 24.70
CA VAL A 182 10.13 8.43 23.76
C VAL A 182 8.96 7.66 23.16
N PRO A 183 8.86 7.57 21.83
CA PRO A 183 7.82 6.77 21.22
C PRO A 183 8.08 5.29 21.49
N HIS A 184 7.05 4.54 21.85
CA HIS A 184 7.20 3.11 22.10
C HIS A 184 6.91 2.27 20.85
N SER A 185 6.26 2.85 19.84
CA SER A 185 5.66 2.06 18.78
C SER A 185 5.44 2.86 17.51
N SER A 186 5.35 2.18 16.38
CA SER A 186 5.13 2.81 15.09
C SER A 186 4.48 1.87 14.06
N PHE A 187 4.11 2.42 12.91
CA PHE A 187 3.82 1.65 11.71
C PHE A 187 4.37 2.35 10.47
N ASN A 188 4.62 1.60 9.39
CA ASN A 188 4.90 2.12 8.06
C ASN A 188 4.51 1.11 6.98
N GLY A 189 4.36 1.55 5.73
CA GLY A 189 4.18 0.64 4.60
C GLY A 189 3.82 1.39 3.33
N SER A 190 3.26 0.67 2.36
CA SER A 190 2.80 1.29 1.11
C SER A 190 1.41 1.91 1.22
N ALA A 191 0.60 1.47 2.20
CA ALA A 191 -0.84 1.76 2.25
C ALA A 191 -1.20 3.14 2.82
N ASN A 192 -2.00 3.88 2.07
CA ASN A 192 -2.72 5.06 2.57
C ASN A 192 -3.78 4.68 3.63
N ILE A 193 -4.32 5.66 4.37
CA ILE A 193 -5.55 5.48 5.16
C ILE A 193 -6.75 5.78 4.24
N SER A 194 -6.98 4.88 3.29
CA SER A 194 -7.98 5.07 2.25
C SER A 194 -8.85 3.84 2.08
N THR A 195 -10.12 4.05 1.70
CA THR A 195 -11.04 2.94 1.39
C THR A 195 -10.48 2.09 0.26
N THR A 196 -9.80 2.71 -0.71
CA THR A 196 -9.19 1.99 -1.83
C THR A 196 -7.99 1.16 -1.39
N SER A 197 -7.16 1.64 -0.48
CA SER A 197 -6.07 0.85 0.10
C SER A 197 -6.59 -0.39 0.80
N ASP A 198 -7.65 -0.24 1.59
CA ASP A 198 -8.21 -1.34 2.36
C ASP A 198 -8.96 -2.34 1.48
N LYS A 199 -9.68 -1.91 0.44
CA LYS A 199 -10.63 -2.77 -0.29
C LYS A 199 -10.26 -3.09 -1.74
N ILE A 200 -9.36 -2.32 -2.32
CA ILE A 200 -9.13 -2.31 -3.78
C ILE A 200 -7.68 -2.63 -4.09
N TYR A 201 -6.72 -1.92 -3.48
CA TYR A 201 -5.31 -2.02 -3.85
C TYR A 201 -4.56 -3.11 -3.08
N ALA A 202 -3.64 -3.78 -3.77
CA ALA A 202 -2.66 -4.66 -3.15
C ALA A 202 -1.60 -3.82 -2.44
N GLU A 203 -1.72 -3.67 -1.12
CA GLU A 203 -0.86 -2.82 -0.31
C GLU A 203 -0.52 -3.46 1.03
N ASN A 204 0.34 -2.81 1.81
CA ASN A 204 0.77 -3.33 3.10
C ASN A 204 0.96 -2.25 4.16
N ARG A 205 0.92 -2.66 5.42
CA ARG A 205 1.28 -1.88 6.61
C ARG A 205 1.94 -2.78 7.65
N VAL A 206 3.14 -2.42 8.06
CA VAL A 206 3.91 -3.09 9.11
C VAL A 206 3.80 -2.29 10.40
N PHE A 207 3.46 -2.94 11.51
CA PHE A 207 3.46 -2.40 12.87
C PHE A 207 4.66 -2.91 13.64
N PHE A 208 5.31 -2.00 14.35
CA PHE A 208 6.41 -2.25 15.27
C PHE A 208 5.90 -1.99 16.70
N ASN A 209 5.58 -3.07 17.40
CA ASN A 209 5.02 -3.02 18.75
C ASN A 209 6.13 -3.04 19.78
N ASP A 210 6.12 -2.02 20.64
CA ASP A 210 7.09 -1.81 21.72
C ASP A 210 8.57 -1.79 21.26
N GLN A 211 8.83 -1.34 20.01
CA GLN A 211 10.17 -1.16 19.45
C GLN A 211 10.56 0.34 19.34
N PRO A 212 10.97 0.98 20.45
CA PRO A 212 11.31 2.41 20.45
C PRO A 212 12.49 2.77 19.53
N ALA A 213 13.40 1.83 19.25
CA ALA A 213 14.50 2.05 18.31
C ALA A 213 14.00 2.28 16.87
N VAL A 214 12.94 1.59 16.44
CA VAL A 214 12.30 1.81 15.14
C VAL A 214 11.43 3.06 15.18
N ALA A 215 10.65 3.24 16.25
CA ALA A 215 9.73 4.36 16.37
C ALA A 215 10.44 5.73 16.41
N ARG A 216 11.68 5.80 16.94
CA ARG A 216 12.49 7.02 16.93
C ARG A 216 12.93 7.47 15.53
N GLN A 217 13.23 6.54 14.62
CA GLN A 217 13.57 6.87 13.22
C GLN A 217 12.39 7.59 12.54
N PHE A 218 11.17 7.10 12.72
CA PHE A 218 9.99 7.81 12.23
C PHE A 218 9.71 9.12 12.96
N ALA A 219 10.01 9.22 14.26
CA ALA A 219 9.81 10.46 15.01
C ALA A 219 10.74 11.59 14.57
N GLU A 220 11.99 11.26 14.21
CA GLU A 220 12.89 12.20 13.54
C GLU A 220 12.28 12.68 12.23
N GLU A 221 11.86 11.77 11.36
CA GLU A 221 11.31 12.14 10.06
C GLU A 221 10.01 12.95 10.18
N PHE A 222 9.13 12.57 11.12
CA PHE A 222 7.93 13.35 11.41
C PHE A 222 8.29 14.77 11.81
N ALA A 223 9.32 14.95 12.65
CA ALA A 223 9.75 16.28 13.06
C ALA A 223 10.28 17.10 11.89
N ARG A 224 11.06 16.49 10.99
CA ARG A 224 11.55 17.12 9.75
C ARG A 224 10.38 17.59 8.88
N LEU A 225 9.50 16.67 8.49
CA LEU A 225 8.33 16.96 7.66
C LEU A 225 7.42 18.01 8.30
N TRP A 226 7.13 17.85 9.60
CA TRP A 226 6.27 18.77 10.33
C TRP A 226 6.88 20.16 10.42
N ASN A 227 8.14 20.31 10.80
CA ASN A 227 8.73 21.62 11.06
C ASN A 227 9.11 22.39 9.80
N GLU A 228 9.63 21.70 8.78
CA GLU A 228 10.30 22.34 7.64
C GLU A 228 9.41 22.38 6.39
N TYR A 229 8.53 21.39 6.24
CA TYR A 229 7.80 21.15 4.99
C TYR A 229 6.31 21.44 5.05
N SER A 230 5.78 21.71 6.25
CA SER A 230 4.34 21.73 6.47
C SER A 230 3.82 23.07 6.95
N GLU A 231 2.53 23.28 6.75
CA GLU A 231 1.76 24.40 7.30
C GLU A 231 0.56 23.87 8.07
N ILE A 232 0.14 24.61 9.11
CA ILE A 232 -1.02 24.24 9.92
C ILE A 232 -2.31 24.41 9.11
N VAL A 233 -3.19 23.42 9.20
CA VAL A 233 -4.53 23.43 8.61
C VAL A 233 -5.59 23.55 9.71
N TYR A 234 -5.42 22.85 10.83
CA TYR A 234 -6.31 22.91 11.99
C TYR A 234 -5.52 22.83 13.29
N GLY A 235 -5.97 23.59 14.29
CA GLY A 235 -5.36 23.63 15.61
C GLY A 235 -4.18 24.59 15.69
N ARG A 236 -3.45 24.54 16.80
CA ARG A 236 -2.26 25.37 17.02
C ARG A 236 -1.01 24.76 16.37
N TRP A 237 -0.15 25.61 15.83
CA TRP A 237 1.18 25.18 15.40
C TRP A 237 2.08 24.96 16.62
N LEU A 238 2.50 23.72 16.82
CA LEU A 238 3.51 23.36 17.81
C LEU A 238 4.65 22.63 17.11
N PRO A 239 5.85 23.23 17.02
CA PRO A 239 7.01 22.55 16.46
C PRO A 239 7.29 21.22 17.16
N GLU A 240 7.76 20.26 16.40
CA GLU A 240 8.24 18.98 16.88
C GLU A 240 9.69 19.08 17.32
N LYS A 241 10.06 18.33 18.36
CA LYS A 241 11.46 18.24 18.75
C LYS A 241 12.19 17.34 17.76
N TYR A 242 13.12 17.92 16.99
CA TYR A 242 14.03 17.15 16.16
C TYR A 242 15.10 16.50 17.04
N ILE A 243 15.21 15.17 16.95
CA ILE A 243 16.25 14.39 17.62
C ILE A 243 16.79 13.43 16.57
N GLU A 244 18.00 13.71 16.09
CA GLU A 244 18.72 12.82 15.20
C GLU A 244 18.85 11.44 15.84
N THR A 245 18.55 10.39 15.08
CA THR A 245 18.67 9.01 15.51
C THR A 245 19.50 8.21 14.53
N SER A 246 20.31 7.32 15.08
CA SER A 246 21.01 6.31 14.29
C SER A 246 20.25 4.99 14.34
N HIS A 247 20.37 4.20 13.27
CA HIS A 247 19.91 2.82 13.28
C HIS A 247 20.60 2.01 14.39
N VAL A 248 19.80 1.24 15.13
CA VAL A 248 20.28 0.31 16.15
C VAL A 248 20.35 -1.10 15.56
N PRO A 249 21.53 -1.74 15.49
CA PRO A 249 21.65 -3.12 15.03
C PRO A 249 20.70 -4.05 15.77
N GLY A 250 20.07 -4.99 15.07
CA GLY A 250 19.02 -5.85 15.64
C GLY A 250 17.60 -5.42 15.31
N TYR A 251 17.39 -4.18 14.90
CA TYR A 251 16.08 -3.64 14.52
C TYR A 251 15.97 -3.40 13.02
N VAL A 252 14.78 -3.04 12.54
CA VAL A 252 14.61 -2.56 11.17
C VAL A 252 15.37 -1.26 10.97
N ARG A 253 16.18 -1.20 9.91
CA ARG A 253 16.74 0.05 9.38
C ARG A 253 15.72 0.67 8.42
N ILE A 254 15.42 1.94 8.61
CA ILE A 254 14.63 2.73 7.66
C ILE A 254 15.59 3.69 6.95
N VAL A 255 15.41 3.84 5.65
CA VAL A 255 16.14 4.82 4.85
C VAL A 255 15.11 5.77 4.27
N PHE A 256 15.30 7.06 4.51
CA PHE A 256 14.49 8.14 3.99
C PHE A 256 15.30 8.91 2.95
N ASN A 257 14.68 9.31 1.84
CA ASN A 257 15.38 10.17 0.86
C ASN A 257 15.26 11.67 1.19
N SER A 258 14.71 12.01 2.35
CA SER A 258 14.68 13.37 2.94
C SER A 258 15.87 13.65 3.84
N GLU A 259 16.61 12.62 4.26
CA GLU A 259 17.78 12.76 5.13
C GLU A 259 18.95 13.40 4.38
N PRO A 260 19.50 14.53 4.84
CA PRO A 260 20.69 15.12 4.25
C PRO A 260 21.91 14.23 4.49
N VAL A 261 22.68 14.01 3.42
CA VAL A 261 24.04 13.45 3.51
C VAL A 261 25.03 14.58 3.76
N ASP A 262 24.81 15.72 3.09
CA ASP A 262 25.55 16.97 3.27
C ASP A 262 24.65 18.16 2.87
N GLU A 263 25.24 19.35 2.71
CA GLU A 263 24.52 20.59 2.38
C GLU A 263 23.86 20.58 0.99
N LEU A 264 24.30 19.69 0.08
CA LEU A 264 23.89 19.65 -1.32
C LEU A 264 23.23 18.32 -1.72
N LEU A 265 23.41 17.27 -0.93
CA LEU A 265 22.99 15.93 -1.26
C LEU A 265 22.07 15.34 -0.21
N LEU A 266 21.03 14.66 -0.71
CA LEU A 266 20.12 13.85 0.08
C LEU A 266 20.46 12.37 -0.05
N THR A 267 20.06 11.60 0.96
CA THR A 267 20.22 10.16 1.02
C THR A 267 19.52 9.50 -0.17
N ARG A 268 20.18 8.48 -0.73
CA ARG A 268 19.77 7.82 -1.97
C ARG A 268 19.28 6.41 -1.67
N ILE A 269 17.98 6.18 -1.82
CA ILE A 269 17.37 4.86 -1.57
C ILE A 269 17.83 3.86 -2.63
N ASP A 270 18.05 4.33 -3.88
CA ASP A 270 18.53 3.50 -4.98
C ASP A 270 19.81 2.72 -4.61
N SER A 271 20.77 3.38 -3.98
CA SER A 271 22.06 2.78 -3.59
C SER A 271 21.86 1.56 -2.68
N GLU A 272 20.96 1.67 -1.72
CA GLU A 272 20.66 0.61 -0.76
C GLU A 272 19.91 -0.56 -1.39
N LEU A 273 19.01 -0.27 -2.33
CA LEU A 273 18.31 -1.28 -3.11
C LEU A 273 19.24 -2.02 -4.08
N ILE A 274 20.14 -1.31 -4.77
CA ILE A 274 21.16 -1.91 -5.65
C ILE A 274 22.05 -2.86 -4.83
N ASN A 275 22.50 -2.43 -3.66
CA ASN A 275 23.29 -3.26 -2.76
C ASN A 275 22.53 -4.53 -2.35
N LEU A 276 21.24 -4.43 -2.05
CA LEU A 276 20.40 -5.60 -1.75
C LEU A 276 20.27 -6.54 -2.96
N ILE A 277 20.00 -6.02 -4.15
CA ILE A 277 19.88 -6.81 -5.39
C ILE A 277 21.19 -7.56 -5.71
N HIS A 278 22.34 -6.96 -5.40
CA HIS A 278 23.65 -7.59 -5.60
C HIS A 278 23.96 -8.72 -4.60
N ARG A 279 23.17 -8.88 -3.53
CA ARG A 279 23.32 -9.98 -2.56
C ARG A 279 22.61 -11.27 -2.97
N VAL A 280 21.99 -11.34 -4.15
CA VAL A 280 21.41 -12.60 -4.66
C VAL A 280 22.51 -13.66 -4.74
N GLU A 281 22.27 -14.79 -4.08
CA GLU A 281 23.18 -15.92 -4.03
C GLU A 281 23.14 -16.72 -5.35
N ALA A 282 24.18 -17.50 -5.68
CA ALA A 282 24.29 -18.23 -6.95
C ALA A 282 23.15 -19.21 -7.24
N SER A 283 22.49 -19.74 -6.20
CA SER A 283 21.29 -20.59 -6.28
C SER A 283 20.09 -19.97 -5.56
N GLY A 284 20.18 -18.67 -5.28
CA GLY A 284 19.22 -17.90 -4.50
C GLY A 284 18.05 -17.39 -5.32
N SER A 285 17.45 -16.32 -4.85
CA SER A 285 16.25 -15.75 -5.45
C SER A 285 16.19 -14.24 -5.31
N LEU A 286 15.49 -13.60 -6.26
CA LEU A 286 14.98 -12.25 -6.12
C LEU A 286 13.52 -12.28 -6.55
N ASP A 287 12.63 -11.84 -5.66
CA ASP A 287 11.24 -11.62 -6.02
C ASP A 287 10.87 -10.16 -5.78
N LEU A 288 10.45 -9.50 -6.84
CA LEU A 288 10.05 -8.11 -6.88
C LEU A 288 8.55 -8.02 -7.08
N ALA A 289 7.87 -7.30 -6.20
CA ALA A 289 6.50 -6.86 -6.35
C ALA A 289 6.49 -5.34 -6.44
N MET A 290 6.23 -4.80 -7.64
CA MET A 290 6.38 -3.37 -7.87
C MET A 290 5.22 -2.78 -8.67
N PHE A 291 4.64 -1.70 -8.14
CA PHE A 291 3.62 -0.92 -8.84
C PHE A 291 4.16 -0.22 -10.08
N SER A 292 5.28 0.52 -9.91
CA SER A 292 5.90 1.28 -10.98
C SER A 292 7.40 1.04 -11.00
N LEU A 293 7.89 0.56 -12.14
CA LEU A 293 9.29 0.28 -12.41
C LEU A 293 9.72 1.06 -13.66
N THR A 294 10.24 2.26 -13.44
CA THR A 294 10.72 3.17 -14.49
C THR A 294 12.17 3.63 -14.28
N ARG A 295 12.80 3.24 -13.18
CA ARG A 295 14.21 3.53 -12.86
C ARG A 295 15.13 2.52 -13.55
N LEU A 296 15.93 2.97 -14.51
CA LEU A 296 16.82 2.13 -15.31
C LEU A 296 17.89 1.44 -14.47
N GLU A 297 18.50 2.15 -13.52
CA GLU A 297 19.63 1.67 -12.72
C GLU A 297 19.26 0.47 -11.86
N LEU A 298 18.03 0.45 -11.33
CA LEU A 298 17.50 -0.70 -10.59
C LEU A 298 17.17 -1.89 -11.51
N ALA A 299 16.66 -1.63 -12.72
CA ALA A 299 16.44 -2.67 -13.71
C ALA A 299 17.78 -3.28 -14.20
N GLU A 300 18.80 -2.46 -14.43
CA GLU A 300 20.15 -2.91 -14.74
C GLU A 300 20.78 -3.71 -13.61
N ALA A 301 20.58 -3.31 -12.35
CA ALA A 301 21.07 -4.06 -11.20
C ALA A 301 20.48 -5.48 -11.17
N ILE A 302 19.19 -5.63 -11.48
CA ILE A 302 18.54 -6.94 -11.63
C ILE A 302 19.19 -7.73 -12.76
N LEU A 303 19.32 -7.13 -13.95
CA LEU A 303 19.90 -7.78 -15.13
C LEU A 303 21.33 -8.29 -14.85
N LYS A 304 22.18 -7.43 -14.29
CA LYS A 304 23.57 -7.74 -13.92
C LYS A 304 23.64 -8.80 -12.82
N SER A 305 22.71 -8.79 -11.86
CA SER A 305 22.64 -9.81 -10.81
C SER A 305 22.22 -11.17 -11.38
N ALA A 306 21.27 -11.19 -12.32
CA ALA A 306 20.82 -12.40 -12.99
C ALA A 306 21.88 -13.03 -13.89
N GLU A 307 22.62 -12.20 -14.63
CA GLU A 307 23.76 -12.63 -15.45
C GLU A 307 24.87 -13.26 -14.60
N ARG A 308 25.23 -12.64 -13.47
CA ARG A 308 26.27 -13.16 -12.56
C ARG A 308 25.86 -14.46 -11.87
N ASN A 309 24.56 -14.67 -11.65
CA ASN A 309 24.02 -15.81 -10.90
C ASN A 309 23.05 -16.63 -11.77
N PRO A 310 23.52 -17.36 -12.80
CA PRO A 310 22.65 -18.07 -13.73
C PRO A 310 21.81 -19.19 -13.09
N GLY A 311 22.21 -19.67 -11.91
CA GLY A 311 21.46 -20.66 -11.12
C GLY A 311 20.39 -20.08 -10.19
N ALA A 312 20.39 -18.75 -10.00
CA ALA A 312 19.40 -18.06 -9.16
C ALA A 312 18.13 -17.76 -9.94
N ARG A 313 17.03 -17.49 -9.23
CA ARG A 313 15.72 -17.21 -9.84
C ARG A 313 15.29 -15.76 -9.62
N PHE A 314 14.96 -15.04 -10.68
CA PHE A 314 14.46 -13.66 -10.63
C PHE A 314 13.01 -13.61 -11.08
N ARG A 315 12.09 -13.24 -10.19
CA ARG A 315 10.64 -13.14 -10.47
C ARG A 315 10.17 -11.71 -10.22
N LEU A 316 9.64 -11.06 -11.24
CA LEU A 316 9.11 -9.71 -11.14
C LEU A 316 7.61 -9.77 -11.39
N LEU A 317 6.82 -9.41 -10.38
CA LEU A 317 5.39 -9.20 -10.49
C LEU A 317 5.11 -7.71 -10.52
N LEU A 318 4.41 -7.24 -11.54
CA LEU A 318 4.16 -5.81 -11.77
C LEU A 318 2.69 -5.49 -11.99
N ASP A 319 2.35 -4.22 -11.82
CA ASP A 319 1.01 -3.73 -12.12
C ASP A 319 0.68 -3.81 -13.61
N HIS A 320 -0.62 -3.92 -13.91
CA HIS A 320 -1.18 -3.95 -15.26
C HIS A 320 -0.67 -2.78 -16.10
N ALA A 321 -0.58 -1.59 -15.51
CA ALA A 321 -0.12 -0.39 -16.20
C ALA A 321 1.33 -0.50 -16.71
N GLN A 322 2.16 -1.41 -16.16
CA GLN A 322 3.56 -1.58 -16.57
C GLN A 322 3.76 -2.42 -17.84
N LEU A 323 2.69 -3.01 -18.38
CA LEU A 323 2.73 -3.88 -19.54
C LEU A 323 2.91 -3.13 -20.88
N ASP A 324 2.19 -2.02 -21.03
CA ASP A 324 2.10 -1.29 -22.31
C ASP A 324 3.17 -0.19 -22.39
N ASP A 325 4.23 -0.46 -23.14
CA ASP A 325 5.37 0.44 -23.41
C ASP A 325 5.25 1.19 -24.74
N GLY A 326 4.05 1.29 -25.32
CA GLY A 326 3.84 1.98 -26.61
C GLY A 326 4.17 3.48 -26.59
N ASP A 327 4.25 4.08 -25.40
CA ASP A 327 4.72 5.45 -25.17
C ASP A 327 6.11 5.44 -24.52
N PRO A 328 7.18 5.74 -25.27
CA PRO A 328 8.54 5.76 -24.75
C PRO A 328 8.76 6.72 -23.57
N LEU A 329 7.97 7.81 -23.48
CA LEU A 329 8.12 8.79 -22.40
C LEU A 329 7.79 8.20 -21.03
N GLN A 330 6.97 7.15 -20.98
CA GLN A 330 6.62 6.47 -19.73
C GLN A 330 7.76 5.62 -19.17
N SER A 331 8.79 5.32 -19.97
CA SER A 331 10.02 4.65 -19.54
C SER A 331 9.76 3.37 -18.73
N LYS A 332 8.79 2.55 -19.13
CA LYS A 332 8.46 1.29 -18.44
C LYS A 332 9.60 0.28 -18.65
N MET A 333 10.28 -0.08 -17.56
CA MET A 333 11.51 -0.87 -17.67
C MET A 333 11.28 -2.37 -17.74
N ALA A 334 10.07 -2.86 -17.50
CA ALA A 334 9.83 -4.30 -17.48
C ALA A 334 9.85 -4.95 -18.87
N PRO A 335 9.16 -4.40 -19.89
CA PRO A 335 9.33 -4.88 -21.27
C PRO A 335 10.77 -4.75 -21.76
N TRP A 336 11.45 -3.64 -21.41
CA TRP A 336 12.87 -3.44 -21.70
C TRP A 336 13.76 -4.53 -21.08
N LEU A 337 13.52 -4.88 -19.81
CA LEU A 337 14.28 -5.90 -19.09
C LEU A 337 14.13 -7.27 -19.73
N GLU A 338 12.91 -7.68 -20.09
CA GLU A 338 12.66 -8.94 -20.79
C GLU A 338 13.36 -8.99 -22.16
N GLN A 339 13.26 -7.90 -22.93
CA GLN A 339 13.95 -7.77 -24.20
C GLN A 339 15.47 -7.90 -24.03
N LYS A 340 16.06 -7.16 -23.09
CA LYS A 340 17.51 -7.19 -22.83
C LYS A 340 17.98 -8.55 -22.31
N ALA A 341 17.20 -9.19 -21.45
CA ALA A 341 17.50 -10.54 -20.99
C ALA A 341 17.53 -11.53 -22.17
N ALA A 342 16.57 -11.45 -23.09
CA ALA A 342 16.55 -12.29 -24.29
C ALA A 342 17.74 -12.02 -25.22
N GLU A 343 18.09 -10.74 -25.47
CA GLU A 343 19.25 -10.34 -26.28
C GLU A 343 20.57 -10.88 -25.71
N LEU A 344 20.71 -10.90 -24.38
CA LEU A 344 21.90 -11.39 -23.67
C LEU A 344 21.88 -12.90 -23.37
N GLY A 345 20.79 -13.60 -23.72
CA GLY A 345 20.63 -15.03 -23.42
C GLY A 345 20.45 -15.35 -21.93
N ILE A 346 20.03 -14.38 -21.12
CA ILE A 346 19.72 -14.52 -19.69
C ILE A 346 18.34 -15.16 -19.54
N LYS A 347 18.28 -16.39 -19.01
CA LYS A 347 17.05 -17.22 -18.97
C LYS A 347 16.37 -17.29 -17.60
N ASN A 348 16.99 -16.74 -16.58
CA ASN A 348 16.55 -16.86 -15.19
C ASN A 348 15.74 -15.66 -14.68
N ILE A 349 15.34 -14.75 -15.58
CA ILE A 349 14.39 -13.66 -15.31
C ILE A 349 13.01 -14.06 -15.82
N GLN A 350 12.00 -13.89 -14.97
CA GLN A 350 10.59 -14.06 -15.33
C GLN A 350 9.82 -12.83 -14.86
N VAL A 351 9.01 -12.28 -15.76
CA VAL A 351 8.11 -11.17 -15.45
C VAL A 351 6.66 -11.61 -15.61
N ARG A 352 5.81 -11.21 -14.68
CA ARG A 352 4.36 -11.36 -14.74
C ARG A 352 3.71 -10.03 -14.45
N TYR A 353 2.58 -9.80 -15.10
CA TYR A 353 1.77 -8.61 -14.92
C TYR A 353 0.46 -9.03 -14.29
N ARG A 354 0.08 -8.38 -13.19
CA ARG A 354 -1.29 -8.45 -12.70
C ARG A 354 -2.20 -7.90 -13.80
N PHE A 355 -3.28 -8.58 -14.12
CA PHE A 355 -4.12 -8.22 -15.26
C PHE A 355 -5.60 -8.40 -14.94
N ARG A 356 -6.43 -7.47 -15.42
CA ARG A 356 -7.89 -7.58 -15.35
C ARG A 356 -8.59 -7.09 -16.60
N ARG A 357 -9.61 -7.82 -17.04
CA ARG A 357 -10.35 -7.46 -18.26
C ARG A 357 -11.33 -6.34 -17.98
N ASN A 358 -12.04 -6.43 -16.86
CA ASN A 358 -12.97 -5.41 -16.39
C ASN A 358 -12.30 -4.08 -16.00
N ALA A 359 -10.96 -4.03 -15.98
CA ALA A 359 -10.22 -2.78 -15.82
C ALA A 359 -10.26 -1.90 -17.09
N TYR A 360 -10.62 -2.44 -18.25
CA TYR A 360 -10.74 -1.67 -19.48
C TYR A 360 -12.15 -1.12 -19.67
N GLY A 361 -12.24 0.13 -20.12
CA GLY A 361 -13.50 0.78 -20.45
C GLY A 361 -13.29 1.96 -21.39
N PHE A 362 -14.38 2.64 -21.76
CA PHE A 362 -14.32 3.85 -22.58
C PHE A 362 -14.19 5.08 -21.69
N SER A 363 -13.14 5.88 -21.88
CA SER A 363 -13.00 7.17 -21.19
C SER A 363 -13.73 8.26 -21.98
N SER A 364 -14.69 8.92 -21.33
CA SER A 364 -15.38 10.07 -21.91
C SER A 364 -14.48 11.29 -22.08
N GLU A 365 -13.45 11.42 -21.23
CA GLU A 365 -12.47 12.50 -21.26
C GLU A 365 -11.50 12.33 -22.45
N GLU A 366 -10.91 11.14 -22.56
CA GLU A 366 -9.94 10.81 -23.62
C GLU A 366 -10.62 10.41 -24.94
N LYS A 367 -11.94 10.21 -24.90
CA LYS A 367 -12.80 9.77 -26.02
C LYS A 367 -12.30 8.49 -26.70
N LYS A 368 -11.66 7.60 -25.96
CA LYS A 368 -11.13 6.33 -26.44
C LYS A 368 -11.21 5.24 -25.36
N PRO A 369 -11.18 3.96 -25.74
CA PRO A 369 -10.97 2.87 -24.80
C PRO A 369 -9.60 3.01 -24.12
N ILE A 370 -9.55 2.82 -22.81
CA ILE A 370 -8.32 2.85 -22.02
C ILE A 370 -8.39 1.81 -20.90
N LEU A 371 -7.24 1.56 -20.26
CA LEU A 371 -7.20 0.99 -18.93
C LEU A 371 -7.67 2.07 -17.93
N ILE A 372 -8.76 1.80 -17.21
CA ILE A 372 -9.36 2.71 -16.25
C ILE A 372 -8.79 2.43 -14.86
N SER A 373 -8.06 3.40 -14.31
CA SER A 373 -7.34 3.32 -13.03
C SER A 373 -8.20 2.79 -11.88
N TYR A 374 -9.38 3.37 -11.66
CA TYR A 374 -10.25 3.00 -10.52
C TYR A 374 -10.90 1.62 -10.65
N LEU A 375 -10.92 1.02 -11.84
CA LEU A 375 -11.37 -0.37 -12.06
C LEU A 375 -10.22 -1.38 -11.92
N SER A 376 -8.97 -0.91 -12.01
CA SER A 376 -7.79 -1.76 -12.17
C SER A 376 -7.23 -2.37 -10.89
N LEU A 377 -7.97 -2.49 -9.77
CA LEU A 377 -7.47 -2.94 -8.44
C LEU A 377 -5.93 -2.99 -8.34
N PHE A 378 -5.30 -1.83 -8.21
CA PHE A 378 -3.86 -1.69 -8.44
C PHE A 378 -3.03 -2.70 -7.66
N PHE A 379 -2.05 -3.27 -8.34
CA PHE A 379 -0.98 -4.00 -7.70
C PHE A 379 0.03 -3.02 -7.10
N HIS A 380 -0.30 -2.48 -5.93
CA HIS A 380 0.37 -1.30 -5.37
C HIS A 380 1.49 -1.60 -4.36
N HIS A 381 1.97 -2.85 -4.31
CA HIS A 381 3.15 -3.22 -3.53
C HIS A 381 4.42 -2.51 -4.06
N LYS A 382 5.34 -2.23 -3.15
CA LYS A 382 6.73 -1.85 -3.43
C LYS A 382 7.63 -2.66 -2.53
N ASN A 383 7.96 -3.87 -2.97
CA ASN A 383 8.71 -4.84 -2.18
C ASN A 383 9.69 -5.59 -3.06
N VAL A 384 10.90 -5.78 -2.55
CA VAL A 384 11.83 -6.79 -3.07
C VAL A 384 12.27 -7.71 -1.93
N THR A 385 12.30 -9.01 -2.18
CA THR A 385 12.90 -10.00 -1.28
C THR A 385 14.05 -10.69 -1.98
N VAL A 386 15.16 -10.89 -1.28
CA VAL A 386 16.37 -11.55 -1.77
C VAL A 386 16.67 -12.79 -0.92
N ASN A 387 16.87 -13.93 -1.59
CA ASN A 387 17.20 -15.26 -1.05
C ASN A 387 16.26 -15.74 0.07
N ASP A 388 15.02 -15.22 0.14
CA ASP A 388 14.08 -15.43 1.26
C ASP A 388 14.62 -15.03 2.65
N LYS A 389 15.72 -14.26 2.68
CA LYS A 389 16.47 -13.87 3.89
C LYS A 389 16.44 -12.38 4.16
N GLU A 390 16.35 -11.58 3.11
CA GLU A 390 16.38 -10.13 3.19
C GLU A 390 15.22 -9.53 2.40
N MET A 391 14.67 -8.43 2.88
CA MET A 391 13.54 -7.79 2.23
C MET A 391 13.59 -6.27 2.41
N ALA A 392 13.26 -5.54 1.35
CA ALA A 392 13.05 -4.10 1.38
C ALA A 392 11.59 -3.79 1.01
N ILE A 393 10.93 -2.95 1.80
CA ILE A 393 9.51 -2.59 1.62
C ILE A 393 9.23 -1.17 2.12
N GLY A 394 8.36 -0.42 1.46
CA GLY A 394 8.02 0.93 1.89
C GLY A 394 7.08 1.65 0.92
N SER A 395 7.17 2.97 0.86
CA SER A 395 6.40 3.80 -0.09
C SER A 395 7.05 3.93 -1.48
N TYR A 396 8.35 3.64 -1.56
CA TYR A 396 9.22 3.92 -2.70
C TYR A 396 8.89 3.11 -3.97
N ASN A 397 8.29 3.76 -4.96
CA ASN A 397 8.25 3.22 -6.32
C ASN A 397 9.65 3.26 -6.93
N TRP A 398 9.99 2.33 -7.83
CA TRP A 398 11.27 2.35 -8.51
C TRP A 398 11.20 3.32 -9.71
N SER A 399 11.15 4.63 -9.43
CA SER A 399 11.03 5.71 -10.42
C SER A 399 11.90 6.92 -10.07
N ASN A 400 12.22 7.75 -11.06
CA ASN A 400 12.95 9.02 -10.83
C ASN A 400 12.19 9.96 -9.89
N SER A 401 10.87 10.05 -10.02
CA SER A 401 10.07 10.91 -9.13
C SER A 401 10.15 10.47 -7.67
N ALA A 402 10.19 9.16 -7.40
CA ALA A 402 10.31 8.63 -6.05
C ALA A 402 11.65 9.04 -5.42
N GLU A 403 12.74 8.88 -6.16
CA GLU A 403 14.09 9.16 -5.67
C GLU A 403 14.37 10.65 -5.47
N PHE A 404 14.01 11.48 -6.45
CA PHE A 404 14.48 12.86 -6.54
C PHE A 404 13.45 13.91 -6.13
N LEU A 405 12.15 13.60 -6.24
CA LEU A 405 11.10 14.60 -6.01
C LEU A 405 10.33 14.30 -4.73
N ASN A 406 9.76 13.10 -4.62
CA ASN A 406 8.93 12.71 -3.48
C ASN A 406 9.75 12.48 -2.22
N PHE A 407 9.13 12.69 -1.06
CA PHE A 407 9.58 12.05 0.17
C PHE A 407 9.10 10.61 0.18
N GLU A 408 10.05 9.71 0.39
CA GLU A 408 9.84 8.28 0.37
C GLU A 408 10.69 7.60 1.44
N ASN A 409 10.28 6.41 1.82
CA ASN A 409 11.04 5.60 2.75
C ASN A 409 11.06 4.11 2.35
N VAL A 410 12.11 3.41 2.79
CA VAL A 410 12.23 1.96 2.66
C VAL A 410 12.72 1.34 3.97
N MET A 411 12.01 0.31 4.42
CA MET A 411 12.36 -0.53 5.56
C MET A 411 13.12 -1.77 5.11
N PHE A 412 14.22 -2.08 5.79
CA PHE A 412 15.06 -3.25 5.52
C PHE A 412 14.91 -4.30 6.61
N PHE A 413 14.51 -5.50 6.20
CA PHE A 413 14.35 -6.69 7.03
C PHE A 413 15.44 -7.71 6.69
N ASN A 414 15.85 -8.44 7.71
CA ASN A 414 16.83 -9.52 7.62
C ASN A 414 16.48 -10.59 8.65
N THR A 415 16.45 -11.85 8.22
CA THR A 415 16.09 -13.03 9.03
C THR A 415 16.97 -13.30 10.24
N PHE A 416 18.17 -12.69 10.31
CA PHE A 416 19.01 -12.72 11.51
C PHE A 416 18.38 -12.03 12.71
N TYR A 417 17.39 -11.15 12.49
CA TYR A 417 16.74 -10.38 13.55
C TYR A 417 15.36 -10.94 13.91
N LYS A 418 15.01 -10.76 15.18
CA LYS A 418 13.76 -11.26 15.77
C LYS A 418 12.56 -10.73 14.97
N ASP A 419 11.56 -11.60 14.76
CA ASP A 419 10.30 -11.34 14.06
C ASP A 419 10.40 -10.95 12.57
N HIS A 420 11.59 -10.71 12.02
CA HIS A 420 11.75 -10.35 10.60
C HIS A 420 11.38 -11.49 9.66
N GLN A 421 11.73 -12.73 10.00
CA GLN A 421 11.32 -13.91 9.20
C GLN A 421 9.79 -13.99 9.08
N LYS A 422 9.04 -13.65 10.14
CA LYS A 422 7.58 -13.68 10.12
C LYS A 422 7.02 -12.67 9.11
N VAL A 423 7.58 -11.46 9.07
CA VAL A 423 7.18 -10.43 8.09
C VAL A 423 7.52 -10.87 6.67
N ILE A 424 8.75 -11.34 6.45
CA ILE A 424 9.21 -11.83 5.14
C ILE A 424 8.33 -12.98 4.65
N SER A 425 8.04 -13.96 5.52
CA SER A 425 7.20 -15.12 5.18
C SER A 425 5.75 -14.71 4.88
N SER A 426 5.21 -13.74 5.62
CA SER A 426 3.86 -13.24 5.38
C SER A 426 3.76 -12.53 4.03
N PHE A 427 4.78 -11.73 3.66
CA PHE A 427 4.86 -11.14 2.33
C PHE A 427 5.05 -12.21 1.24
N LYS A 428 5.88 -13.23 1.49
CA LYS A 428 6.04 -14.34 0.54
C LYS A 428 4.77 -15.09 0.26
N ALA A 429 3.92 -15.30 1.26
CA ALA A 429 2.62 -15.90 1.05
C ALA A 429 1.76 -15.08 0.07
N GLU A 430 1.75 -13.74 0.18
CA GLU A 430 1.09 -12.85 -0.79
C GLU A 430 1.70 -13.02 -2.18
N PHE A 431 3.03 -12.89 -2.28
CA PHE A 431 3.74 -12.98 -3.55
C PHE A 431 3.47 -14.31 -4.25
N GLU A 432 3.56 -15.45 -3.56
CA GLU A 432 3.30 -16.76 -4.15
C GLU A 432 1.84 -16.91 -4.58
N THR A 433 0.90 -16.40 -3.79
CA THR A 433 -0.52 -16.46 -4.15
C THR A 433 -0.77 -15.70 -5.46
N LEU A 434 -0.28 -14.47 -5.54
CA LEU A 434 -0.40 -13.64 -6.74
C LEU A 434 0.35 -14.23 -7.93
N TRP A 435 1.63 -14.62 -7.72
CA TRP A 435 2.49 -15.18 -8.74
C TRP A 435 1.83 -16.41 -9.37
N ASN A 436 1.33 -17.33 -8.57
CA ASN A 436 0.74 -18.59 -9.06
C ASN A 436 -0.69 -18.44 -9.59
N SER A 437 -1.30 -17.26 -9.47
CA SER A 437 -2.65 -17.00 -9.97
C SER A 437 -2.62 -16.61 -11.45
N ARG A 438 -2.44 -17.58 -12.35
CA ARG A 438 -2.50 -17.35 -13.81
C ARG A 438 -3.94 -17.03 -14.23
N MET A 439 -4.07 -16.13 -15.20
CA MET A 439 -5.36 -15.89 -15.86
C MET A 439 -5.89 -17.20 -16.46
N PRO A 440 -7.13 -17.60 -16.14
CA PRO A 440 -7.70 -18.83 -16.68
C PRO A 440 -8.02 -18.68 -18.18
N SER A 441 -7.92 -19.77 -18.93
CA SER A 441 -8.36 -19.81 -20.33
C SER A 441 -9.88 -19.75 -20.49
N GLU A 442 -10.62 -20.16 -19.45
CA GLU A 442 -12.09 -20.18 -19.44
C GLU A 442 -12.65 -19.46 -18.21
N VAL A 443 -13.71 -18.68 -18.44
CA VAL A 443 -14.47 -17.98 -17.40
C VAL A 443 -15.94 -18.37 -17.53
N THR A 444 -16.41 -19.19 -16.58
CA THR A 444 -17.77 -19.75 -16.54
C THR A 444 -18.68 -19.07 -15.52
N SER A 445 -18.09 -18.29 -14.61
CA SER A 445 -18.80 -17.43 -13.64
C SER A 445 -17.96 -16.19 -13.33
N PRO A 446 -18.57 -15.12 -12.79
CA PRO A 446 -17.80 -13.97 -12.30
C PRO A 446 -16.80 -14.41 -11.22
N ARG A 447 -15.56 -13.87 -11.26
CA ARG A 447 -14.48 -14.24 -10.32
C ARG A 447 -13.98 -13.04 -9.54
N LYS A 448 -14.81 -12.52 -8.64
CA LYS A 448 -14.52 -11.29 -7.88
C LYS A 448 -13.29 -11.44 -7.00
N GLY A 449 -12.39 -10.46 -7.09
CA GLY A 449 -11.29 -10.31 -6.13
C GLY A 449 -10.19 -11.36 -6.28
N VAL A 450 -10.29 -12.24 -7.28
CA VAL A 450 -9.26 -13.24 -7.56
C VAL A 450 -8.11 -12.55 -8.30
N PRO A 451 -6.88 -12.59 -7.78
CA PRO A 451 -5.74 -12.06 -8.52
C PRO A 451 -5.53 -12.88 -9.79
N GLN A 452 -5.09 -12.23 -10.86
CA GLN A 452 -4.80 -12.88 -12.14
C GLN A 452 -3.55 -12.28 -12.75
N THR A 453 -2.72 -13.14 -13.34
CA THR A 453 -1.44 -12.76 -13.94
C THR A 453 -1.30 -13.30 -15.36
N VAL A 454 -0.59 -12.53 -16.18
CA VAL A 454 -0.26 -12.84 -17.56
C VAL A 454 1.23 -12.63 -17.80
N THR A 455 1.78 -13.27 -18.84
CA THR A 455 3.11 -12.91 -19.38
C THR A 455 3.01 -11.63 -20.21
N LEU A 456 4.15 -11.04 -20.59
CA LEU A 456 4.16 -9.85 -21.47
C LEU A 456 3.48 -10.11 -22.81
N ALA A 457 3.80 -11.22 -23.46
CA ALA A 457 3.23 -11.58 -24.77
C ALA A 457 1.71 -11.77 -24.68
N GLU A 458 1.24 -12.52 -23.67
CA GLU A 458 -0.20 -12.70 -23.40
C GLU A 458 -0.89 -11.36 -23.13
N GLY A 459 -0.33 -10.57 -22.21
CA GLY A 459 -0.93 -9.30 -21.82
C GLY A 459 -0.99 -8.30 -22.96
N LYS A 460 0.06 -8.18 -23.80
CA LYS A 460 0.07 -7.29 -24.97
C LYS A 460 -0.98 -7.71 -26.00
N ALA A 461 -1.10 -9.01 -26.28
CA ALA A 461 -2.13 -9.53 -27.16
C ALA A 461 -3.55 -9.20 -26.64
N LEU A 462 -3.78 -9.44 -25.35
CA LEU A 462 -5.06 -9.13 -24.71
C LEU A 462 -5.34 -7.63 -24.69
N HIS A 463 -4.37 -6.79 -24.33
CA HIS A 463 -4.53 -5.34 -24.34
C HIS A 463 -5.04 -4.84 -25.69
N GLN A 464 -4.39 -5.24 -26.80
CA GLN A 464 -4.78 -4.82 -28.14
C GLN A 464 -6.19 -5.33 -28.53
N GLN A 465 -6.49 -6.58 -28.19
CA GLN A 465 -7.80 -7.18 -28.44
C GLN A 465 -8.92 -6.44 -27.67
N LEU A 466 -8.71 -6.15 -26.38
CA LEU A 466 -9.69 -5.51 -25.52
C LEU A 466 -9.97 -4.06 -25.97
N LEU A 467 -8.94 -3.28 -26.31
CA LEU A 467 -9.12 -1.93 -26.85
C LEU A 467 -9.89 -1.94 -28.17
N LYS A 468 -9.56 -2.86 -29.08
CA LYS A 468 -10.27 -3.00 -30.37
C LYS A 468 -11.75 -3.29 -30.17
N THR A 469 -12.09 -4.15 -29.21
CA THR A 469 -13.49 -4.53 -28.94
C THR A 469 -14.28 -3.40 -28.31
N LEU A 470 -13.67 -2.65 -27.39
CA LEU A 470 -14.30 -1.47 -26.79
C LEU A 470 -14.33 -0.25 -27.73
N GLY A 471 -13.61 -0.27 -28.84
CA GLY A 471 -13.68 0.79 -29.85
C GLY A 471 -15.06 0.95 -30.51
N LYS A 472 -15.94 -0.04 -30.37
CA LYS A 472 -17.33 0.03 -30.86
C LYS A 472 -18.26 0.63 -29.81
N GLU A 473 -18.99 1.67 -30.20
CA GLU A 473 -19.94 2.39 -29.33
C GLU A 473 -20.92 1.48 -28.57
N ALA A 474 -21.51 0.52 -29.27
CA ALA A 474 -22.48 -0.39 -28.67
C ALA A 474 -21.85 -1.31 -27.61
N ASN A 475 -20.57 -1.66 -27.77
CA ASN A 475 -19.89 -2.55 -26.85
C ASN A 475 -19.62 -1.87 -25.51
N TYR A 476 -19.07 -0.65 -25.51
CA TYR A 476 -18.84 0.05 -24.24
C TYR A 476 -20.16 0.48 -23.57
N LYS A 477 -21.21 0.77 -24.33
CA LYS A 477 -22.55 1.04 -23.77
C LYS A 477 -23.12 -0.18 -23.05
N VAL A 478 -23.05 -1.35 -23.68
CA VAL A 478 -23.47 -2.62 -23.03
C VAL A 478 -22.61 -2.90 -21.80
N LEU A 479 -21.28 -2.81 -21.91
CA LEU A 479 -20.39 -3.07 -20.77
C LEU A 479 -20.65 -2.13 -19.58
N ALA A 480 -20.95 -0.85 -19.83
CA ALA A 480 -21.24 0.13 -18.80
C ALA A 480 -22.52 -0.19 -18.00
N THR A 481 -23.51 -0.86 -18.60
CA THR A 481 -24.68 -1.34 -17.84
C THR A 481 -24.30 -2.39 -16.80
N LEU A 482 -23.17 -3.08 -16.98
CA LEU A 482 -22.71 -4.17 -16.12
C LEU A 482 -21.60 -3.75 -15.15
N ASP A 483 -21.38 -2.44 -14.99
CA ASP A 483 -20.44 -1.88 -14.02
C ASP A 483 -20.83 -2.22 -12.57
N ARG A 484 -19.86 -2.12 -11.65
CA ARG A 484 -20.03 -2.38 -10.20
C ARG A 484 -20.65 -3.74 -9.90
N GLU A 485 -20.19 -4.75 -10.63
CA GLU A 485 -20.57 -6.14 -10.39
C GLU A 485 -22.05 -6.45 -10.57
N ALA A 486 -22.73 -5.68 -11.42
CA ALA A 486 -24.14 -5.89 -11.69
C ALA A 486 -24.40 -7.26 -12.37
N PHE A 487 -25.57 -7.81 -12.07
CA PHE A 487 -26.16 -8.93 -12.80
C PHE A 487 -27.39 -8.40 -13.53
N LYS A 488 -27.43 -8.52 -14.86
CA LYS A 488 -28.57 -8.05 -15.66
C LYS A 488 -29.00 -9.09 -16.68
N THR A 489 -30.31 -9.21 -16.84
CA THR A 489 -30.94 -9.96 -17.93
C THR A 489 -30.72 -9.25 -19.26
N PHE A 490 -30.95 -9.97 -20.36
CA PHE A 490 -30.86 -9.38 -21.70
C PHE A 490 -31.79 -8.16 -21.86
N ASP A 491 -33.03 -8.26 -21.39
CA ASP A 491 -34.04 -7.21 -21.55
C ASP A 491 -33.67 -5.94 -20.76
N GLN A 492 -33.13 -6.09 -19.55
CA GLN A 492 -32.61 -4.96 -18.78
C GLN A 492 -31.46 -4.24 -19.49
N ILE A 493 -30.55 -4.99 -20.15
CA ILE A 493 -29.46 -4.38 -20.92
C ILE A 493 -30.03 -3.63 -22.15
N VAL A 494 -31.03 -4.18 -22.82
CA VAL A 494 -31.71 -3.51 -23.94
C VAL A 494 -32.34 -2.19 -23.49
N GLU A 495 -33.09 -2.23 -22.39
CA GLU A 495 -33.76 -1.06 -21.81
C GLU A 495 -32.75 0.04 -21.44
N GLU A 496 -31.72 -0.30 -20.66
CA GLU A 496 -30.77 0.69 -20.15
C GLU A 496 -29.83 1.27 -21.21
N THR A 497 -29.46 0.46 -22.21
CA THR A 497 -28.59 0.97 -23.29
C THR A 497 -29.34 1.82 -24.30
N GLY A 498 -30.67 1.68 -24.39
CA GLY A 498 -31.49 2.28 -25.44
C GLY A 498 -31.15 1.78 -26.86
N LEU A 499 -30.40 0.67 -26.97
CA LEU A 499 -30.01 0.08 -28.24
C LEU A 499 -31.06 -0.95 -28.68
N GLY A 500 -31.26 -1.12 -29.99
CA GLY A 500 -32.11 -2.19 -30.50
C GLY A 500 -31.60 -3.57 -30.12
N ALA A 501 -32.51 -4.50 -29.81
CA ALA A 501 -32.18 -5.85 -29.33
C ALA A 501 -31.17 -6.60 -30.21
N ALA A 502 -31.23 -6.47 -31.54
CA ALA A 502 -30.27 -7.07 -32.45
C ALA A 502 -28.84 -6.54 -32.24
N ARG A 503 -28.70 -5.23 -31.99
CA ARG A 503 -27.41 -4.56 -31.74
C ARG A 503 -26.85 -4.96 -30.38
N VAL A 504 -27.69 -5.04 -29.34
CA VAL A 504 -27.31 -5.56 -28.02
C VAL A 504 -26.83 -7.00 -28.10
N LYS A 505 -27.56 -7.87 -28.82
CA LYS A 505 -27.18 -9.28 -29.01
C LYS A 505 -25.83 -9.41 -29.73
N GLN A 506 -25.55 -8.57 -30.72
CA GLN A 506 -24.25 -8.54 -31.40
C GLN A 506 -23.13 -8.08 -30.45
N SER A 507 -23.38 -7.05 -29.64
CA SER A 507 -22.42 -6.54 -28.66
C SER A 507 -22.13 -7.53 -27.55
N ILE A 508 -23.14 -8.19 -26.99
CA ILE A 508 -22.97 -9.26 -25.99
C ILE A 508 -22.09 -10.37 -26.58
N ARG A 509 -22.37 -10.86 -27.79
CA ARG A 509 -21.55 -11.89 -28.44
C ARG A 509 -20.08 -11.48 -28.59
N ALA A 510 -19.82 -10.23 -28.97
CA ALA A 510 -18.45 -9.72 -29.08
C ALA A 510 -17.76 -9.64 -27.72
N LEU A 511 -18.45 -9.13 -26.70
CA LEU A 511 -17.92 -9.01 -25.35
C LEU A 511 -17.70 -10.39 -24.68
N GLU A 512 -18.55 -11.38 -24.93
CA GLU A 512 -18.36 -12.77 -24.47
C GLU A 512 -17.19 -13.47 -25.18
N ALA A 513 -16.98 -13.17 -26.47
CA ALA A 513 -15.84 -13.72 -27.22
C ALA A 513 -14.51 -13.26 -26.61
N ASP A 514 -14.42 -12.00 -26.22
CA ASP A 514 -13.21 -11.41 -25.62
C ASP A 514 -13.19 -11.46 -24.09
N LYS A 515 -14.15 -12.19 -23.50
CA LYS A 515 -14.25 -12.46 -22.05
C LYS A 515 -14.37 -11.19 -21.21
N PHE A 516 -15.04 -10.16 -21.73
CA PHE A 516 -15.53 -9.05 -20.91
C PHE A 516 -16.73 -9.46 -20.08
N LEU A 517 -17.60 -10.31 -20.65
CA LEU A 517 -18.84 -10.74 -20.02
C LEU A 517 -18.88 -12.26 -19.87
N VAL A 518 -19.60 -12.68 -18.83
CA VAL A 518 -19.96 -14.08 -18.61
C VAL A 518 -21.47 -14.19 -18.45
N LYS A 519 -22.05 -15.13 -19.20
CA LYS A 519 -23.44 -15.54 -19.05
C LYS A 519 -23.54 -16.58 -17.95
N TRP A 520 -24.41 -16.35 -16.98
CA TRP A 520 -24.60 -17.27 -15.85
C TRP A 520 -26.00 -17.16 -15.26
N THR A 521 -26.36 -18.11 -14.40
CA THR A 521 -27.66 -18.13 -13.70
C THR A 521 -27.49 -17.65 -12.27
N LYS A 522 -28.25 -16.64 -11.88
CA LYS A 522 -28.34 -16.12 -10.52
C LYS A 522 -29.79 -16.24 -10.04
N ASP A 523 -30.01 -16.93 -8.93
CA ASP A 523 -31.35 -17.10 -8.33
C ASP A 523 -32.41 -17.64 -9.31
N GLY A 524 -32.00 -18.56 -10.20
CA GLY A 524 -32.87 -19.18 -11.22
C GLY A 524 -33.11 -18.33 -12.47
N VAL A 525 -32.54 -17.12 -12.53
CA VAL A 525 -32.65 -16.21 -13.68
C VAL A 525 -31.34 -16.22 -14.46
N GLU A 526 -31.44 -16.34 -15.79
CA GLU A 526 -30.29 -16.24 -16.69
C GLU A 526 -29.96 -14.78 -17.01
N GLY A 527 -28.68 -14.42 -16.95
CA GLY A 527 -28.23 -13.07 -17.24
C GLY A 527 -26.72 -12.98 -17.42
N TYR A 528 -26.22 -11.76 -17.33
CA TYR A 528 -24.85 -11.41 -17.64
C TYR A 528 -24.22 -10.60 -16.50
N SER A 529 -22.91 -10.79 -16.33
CA SER A 529 -22.06 -9.96 -15.47
C SER A 529 -20.71 -9.77 -16.14
N GLN A 530 -19.94 -8.79 -15.68
CA GLN A 530 -18.53 -8.68 -16.07
C GLN A 530 -17.74 -9.91 -15.61
N ALA A 531 -16.87 -10.40 -16.49
CA ALA A 531 -15.82 -11.33 -16.16
C ALA A 531 -14.66 -10.52 -15.55
N ASP A 532 -14.26 -10.86 -14.32
CA ASP A 532 -13.13 -10.20 -13.63
C ASP A 532 -11.80 -10.48 -14.36
#